data_AF-A0AAV4JBY5-F1
#
_entry.id   AF-A0AAV4JBY5-F1
#
_cell.length_a   1.000
_cell.length_b   1.000
_cell.length_c   1.000
_cell.angle_alpha   90.00
_cell.angle_beta   90.00
_cell.angle_gamma   90.00
#
_symmetry.space_group_name_H-M   'P 1'
#
loop_
_entity.id
_entity.type
_entity.pdbx_description
1 polymer ?
#
loop_
_entity_poly.entity_id
_entity_poly.type
_entity_poly.pdbx_seq_one_letter_code
_entity_poly.pdbx_strand_id
1 'polypeptide(L)' 'MRLMPVVCIDRCLNRGLTSGRTDDNAESLRKRIETYRTSTMPIIDHYRALNLVSEVDGNRTTDEVFADVEKVFKALAC' A
#
# COMPACT_ATOMS: atom_id res chain seq x y z
N MET A 1 -1.08 2.95 4.38
CA MET A 1 -1.15 3.66 3.08
C MET A 1 -2.25 3.04 2.24
N ARG A 2 -3.24 3.82 1.80
CA ARG A 2 -4.35 3.37 0.98
C ARG A 2 -3.98 3.54 -0.50
N LEU A 3 -3.91 2.44 -1.24
CA LEU A 3 -3.56 2.42 -2.66
C LEU A 3 -4.63 1.64 -3.43
N MET A 4 -5.11 2.17 -4.54
CA MET A 4 -6.08 1.46 -5.37
C MET A 4 -5.43 0.22 -6.00
N PRO A 5 -6.13 -0.93 -6.04
CA PRO A 5 -5.58 -2.15 -6.63
C PRO A 5 -5.08 -1.96 -8.07
N VAL A 6 -5.79 -1.18 -8.88
CA VAL A 6 -5.40 -0.90 -10.28
C VAL A 6 -4.05 -0.19 -10.38
N VAL A 7 -3.80 0.79 -9.50
CA VAL A 7 -2.51 1.53 -9.45
C VAL A 7 -1.40 0.61 -8.95
N CYS A 8 -1.70 -0.25 -7.96
CA CYS A 8 -0.73 -1.22 -7.45
C CYS A 8 -0.32 -2.25 -8.51
N ILE A 9 -1.29 -2.78 -9.26
CA ILE A 9 -1.04 -3.73 -10.36
C ILE A 9 -0.15 -3.09 -11.41
N ASP A 10 -0.51 -1.89 -11.89
CA ASP A 10 0.27 -1.18 -12.89
C ASP A 10 1.73 -0.94 -12.44
N ARG A 11 1.93 -0.48 -11.20
CA ARG A 11 3.26 -0.31 -10.61
C ARG A 11 4.06 -1.62 -10.54
N CYS A 12 3.42 -2.73 -10.18
CA CYS A 12 4.10 -4.02 -10.09
C CYS A 12 4.44 -4.60 -11.47
N LEU A 13 3.55 -4.47 -12.46
CA LEU A 13 3.82 -4.92 -13.83
C LEU A 13 4.99 -4.15 -14.44
N ASN A 14 5.01 -2.81 -14.30
CA ASN A 14 6.13 -1.99 -14.75
C ASN A 14 7.45 -2.38 -14.07
N ARG A 15 7.41 -2.72 -12.77
CA ARG A 15 8.57 -3.23 -12.04
C ARG A 15 9.07 -4.56 -12.60
N GLY A 16 8.16 -5.48 -12.92
CA GLY A 16 8.48 -6.81 -13.45
C GLY A 16 9.28 -6.79 -14.76
N LEU A 17 9.15 -5.71 -15.56
CA LEU A 17 9.90 -5.54 -16.81
C LEU A 17 11.42 -5.46 -16.63
N THR A 18 11.89 -5.02 -15.46
CA THR A 18 13.32 -4.74 -15.21
C THR A 18 13.88 -5.44 -13.98
N SER A 19 13.04 -5.86 -13.03
CA SER A 19 13.49 -6.32 -11.72
C SER A 19 13.88 -7.80 -11.64
N GLY A 20 13.62 -8.60 -12.68
CA GLY A 20 13.80 -10.07 -12.64
C GLY A 20 12.86 -10.79 -11.67
N ARG A 21 11.80 -10.12 -11.21
CA ARG A 21 10.82 -10.70 -10.26
C ARG A 21 9.81 -11.55 -11.01
N THR A 22 9.79 -12.84 -10.71
CA THR A 22 8.85 -13.78 -11.34
C THR A 22 7.41 -13.61 -10.86
N ASP A 23 7.19 -13.00 -9.70
CA ASP A 23 5.87 -12.79 -9.08
C ASP A 23 5.17 -11.48 -9.49
N ASP A 24 5.83 -10.63 -10.28
CA ASP A 24 5.26 -9.39 -10.82
C ASP A 24 4.53 -9.66 -12.15
N ASN A 25 3.57 -10.59 -12.11
CA ASN A 25 2.72 -10.98 -13.23
C ASN A 25 1.23 -10.95 -12.82
N ALA A 26 0.32 -10.93 -13.80
CA ALA A 26 -1.11 -10.77 -13.55
C ALA A 26 -1.72 -11.85 -12.63
N GLU A 27 -1.31 -13.11 -12.77
CA GLU A 27 -1.83 -14.22 -11.96
C GLU A 27 -1.39 -14.08 -10.49
N SER A 28 -0.10 -13.86 -10.26
CA SER A 28 0.48 -13.66 -8.93
C SER A 28 -0.11 -12.42 -8.24
N LEU A 29 -0.26 -11.31 -8.97
CA LEU A 29 -0.81 -10.07 -8.41
C LEU A 29 -2.29 -10.21 -8.02
N ARG A 30 -3.10 -10.94 -8.80
CA ARG A 30 -4.48 -11.25 -8.42
C ARG A 30 -4.54 -11.98 -7.08
N LYS A 31 -3.76 -13.05 -6.93
CA LYS A 31 -3.68 -13.83 -5.68
C LYS A 31 -3.23 -12.94 -4.51
N ARG A 32 -2.20 -12.11 -4.71
CA ARG A 32 -1.70 -11.18 -3.68
C ARG A 32 -2.75 -10.17 -3.21
N ILE A 33 -3.55 -9.62 -4.12
CA ILE A 33 -4.63 -8.67 -3.77
C ILE A 33 -5.74 -9.39 -2.99
N GLU A 34 -6.09 -10.61 -3.38
CA GLU A 34 -7.05 -11.43 -2.66
C GLU A 34 -6.55 -11.73 -1.23
N THR A 35 -5.33 -12.22 -1.08
CA THR A 35 -4.69 -12.46 0.23
C THR A 35 -4.62 -11.18 1.07
N TYR A 36 -4.29 -10.04 0.48
CA TYR A 36 -4.29 -8.76 1.20
C TYR A 36 -5.68 -8.44 1.76
N ARG A 37 -6.75 -8.65 0.98
CA ARG A 37 -8.13 -8.40 1.42
C ARG A 37 -8.58 -9.37 2.51
N THR A 38 -8.28 -10.66 2.36
CA THR A 38 -8.81 -11.71 3.25
C THR A 38 -7.99 -11.89 4.52
N SER A 39 -6.67 -11.66 4.46
CA SER A 39 -5.76 -11.94 5.58
C SER A 39 -5.12 -10.69 6.17
N THR A 40 -4.81 -9.67 5.36
CA THR A 40 -4.13 -8.46 5.86
C THR A 40 -5.10 -7.38 6.31
N MET A 41 -6.21 -7.16 5.60
CA MET A 41 -7.19 -6.13 5.96
C MET A 41 -7.77 -6.29 7.39
N PRO A 42 -8.12 -7.51 7.86
CA PRO A 42 -8.61 -7.68 9.22
C PRO A 42 -7.61 -7.25 10.30
N ILE A 43 -6.31 -7.39 10.03
CA ILE A 43 -5.25 -6.94 10.93
C ILE A 43 -5.24 -5.40 10.98
N ILE A 44 -5.34 -4.74 9.83
CA ILE A 44 -5.42 -3.28 9.76
C ILE A 44 -6.68 -2.78 10.47
N ASP A 45 -7.82 -3.44 10.26
CA ASP A 45 -9.09 -3.09 10.91
C ASP A 45 -8.99 -3.21 12.43
N HIS A 46 -8.32 -4.25 12.94
CA HIS A 46 -8.04 -4.40 14.37
C HIS A 46 -7.24 -3.21 14.93
N TYR A 47 -6.11 -2.85 14.33
CA TYR A 47 -5.31 -1.71 14.81
C TYR A 47 -6.01 -0.36 14.60
N ARG A 48 -6.86 -0.24 13.57
CA ARG A 48 -7.66 0.97 13.35
C ARG A 48 -8.67 1.16 14.49
N ALA A 49 -9.30 0.09 14.96
CA ALA A 49 -10.21 0.14 16.11
C ALA A 49 -9.49 0.56 17.41
N LEU A 50 -8.17 0.34 17.51
CA LEU A 50 -7.34 0.78 18.62
C LEU A 50 -6.82 2.23 18.48
N ASN A 51 -7.21 2.95 17.42
CA ASN A 51 -6.66 4.26 17.05
C ASN A 51 -5.13 4.26 16.82
N LEU A 52 -4.57 3.12 16.42
CA LEU A 52 -3.13 2.95 16.17
C LEU A 52 -2.77 3.03 14.68
N VAL A 53 -3.72 3.37 13.81
CA VAL A 53 -3.52 3.44 12.35
C VAL A 53 -3.63 4.88 11.88
N SER A 54 -2.55 5.38 11.29
CA SER A 54 -2.57 6.61 10.48
C SER A 54 -2.67 6.23 8.99
N GLU A 55 -3.69 6.75 8.31
CA GLU A 55 -3.90 6.49 6.89
C GLU A 55 -3.29 7.58 6.00
N VAL A 56 -2.57 7.17 4.96
CA VAL A 56 -1.97 8.07 3.95
C VAL A 56 -2.43 7.60 2.58
N ASP A 57 -2.90 8.53 1.72
CA ASP A 57 -3.29 8.21 0.35
C ASP A 57 -2.07 8.00 -0.55
N GLY A 58 -1.89 6.77 -1.02
CA GLY A 58 -0.77 6.33 -1.85
C GLY A 58 -0.98 6.43 -3.36
N ASN A 59 -2.14 6.90 -3.82
CA ASN A 59 -2.46 7.04 -5.25
C ASN A 59 -1.83 8.28 -5.89
N ARG A 60 -1.25 9.16 -5.07
CA ARG A 60 -0.58 10.40 -5.48
C ARG A 60 0.87 10.17 -5.88
N THR A 61 1.54 11.26 -6.26
CA THR A 61 2.98 11.25 -6.56
C THR A 61 3.79 10.90 -5.32
N THR A 62 5.02 10.40 -5.52
CA THR A 62 5.91 10.02 -4.42
C THR A 62 6.16 11.18 -3.45
N ASP A 63 6.35 12.40 -3.97
CA ASP A 63 6.64 13.59 -3.15
C ASP A 63 5.43 13.98 -2.29
N GLU A 64 4.22 13.93 -2.84
CA GLU A 64 2.99 14.21 -2.09
C GLU A 64 2.72 13.15 -1.01
N VAL A 65 2.97 11.88 -1.34
CA VAL A 65 2.86 10.78 -0.37
C VAL A 65 3.86 10.95 0.76
N PHE A 66 5.11 11.29 0.42
CA PHE A 66 6.16 11.51 1.41
C PHE A 66 5.84 12.69 2.34
N ALA A 67 5.40 13.82 1.78
CA ALA A 67 5.00 14.99 2.56
C ALA A 67 3.87 14.67 3.56
N ASP A 68 2.93 13.80 3.19
CA ASP A 68 1.87 13.37 4.10
C ASP A 68 2.35 12.40 5.19
N VAL A 69 3.31 11.52 4.87
CA VAL A 69 3.99 10.71 5.89
C VAL A 69 4.72 11.62 6.89
N GLU A 70 5.44 12.64 6.42
CA GLU A 70 6.11 13.60 7.31
C GLU A 70 5.13 14.32 8.24
N LYS A 71 3.96 14.73 7.74
CA LYS A 71 2.90 15.35 8.57
C LYS A 71 2.45 14.42 9.68
N VAL A 72 2.22 13.14 9.38
CA VAL A 72 1.84 12.13 10.38
C VAL A 72 2.92 12.00 11.46
N PHE A 73 4.19 11.88 11.06
CA PHE A 73 5.29 11.74 12.02
C PHE A 73 5.46 13.00 12.89
N LYS A 74 5.32 14.20 12.32
CA LYS A 74 5.39 15.46 13.08
C LYS A 74 4.25 15.58 14.09
N ALA A 75 3.04 15.16 13.72
CA ALA A 75 1.89 15.18 14.63
C ALA A 75 2.03 14.21 15.82
N LEU A 76 2.79 13.12 15.68
CA LEU A 76 3.06 12.15 16.73
C LEU A 76 4.24 12.54 17.65
N ALA A 77 5.09 13.46 17.20
CA ALA A 77 6.26 13.94 17.94
C ALA A 77 5.96 15.15 18.84
N CYS A 78 4.70 15.59 18.89
CA CYS A 78 4.21 16.70 19.71
C CYS A 78 3.37 16.21 20.89
#